data_AF-A0A6G9SIV3-F1
#
_entry.id   AF-A0A6G9SIV3-F1
#
_cell.length_a   1.000
_cell.length_b   1.000
_cell.length_c   1.000
_cell.angle_alpha   90.00
_cell.angle_beta   90.00
_cell.angle_gamma   90.00
#
_symmetry.space_group_name_H-M   'P 1'
#
loop_
_entity.id
_entity.type
_entity.pdbx_description
1 polymer ?
#
loop_
_entity_poly.entity_id
_entity_poly.type
_entity_poly.pdbx_seq_one_letter_code
_entity_poly.pdbx_strand_id
1 'polypeptide(L)'
;MQSKTEEILATLQVIIEPQSGFNLPGHEDGGYIYPFVWELSQNGKFNILNLSLEKGWLKLTDIDATIKNWQTMDYAGNFNSFSLNSTEKTAWANKIGILSQLLTQNLQDLESFNVKTSSYFPDNDLVGLIVGKTADGNWIAVFHTLYKETNITQGQISRFPITQSISTQALGENTVNIVSQLQAITSELGTIHLEGDFGGGYYYNYDYHIVYGAAETKEAAIAQALQASGMLEISQFHNFYPDTQYLQFRVRDSAAEYATYEKLNQFLHHTFAEVMMYRFSFWTQENIYIIGEIAGCDWAGLYIKSEFVYNP
;
A
#
# COMPACT_ATOMS: atom_id res chain seq x y z
N MET A 1 -19.09 -14.77 13.42
CA MET A 1 -17.82 -15.25 14.00
C MET A 1 -17.88 -16.71 14.39
N GLN A 2 -16.93 -17.51 13.89
CA GLN A 2 -16.77 -18.92 14.26
C GLN A 2 -16.03 -19.02 15.60
N SER A 3 -16.33 -20.03 16.43
CA SER A 3 -15.72 -20.18 17.77
C SER A 3 -14.19 -20.15 17.77
N LYS A 4 -13.53 -20.69 16.72
CA LYS A 4 -12.06 -20.66 16.61
C LYS A 4 -11.52 -19.25 16.39
N THR A 5 -12.22 -18.42 15.63
CA THR A 5 -11.88 -17.01 15.42
C THR A 5 -11.95 -16.23 16.73
N GLU A 6 -12.99 -16.48 17.55
CA GLU A 6 -13.14 -15.82 18.86
C GLU A 6 -12.00 -16.16 19.81
N GLU A 7 -11.59 -17.43 19.84
CA GLU A 7 -10.44 -17.91 20.63
C GLU A 7 -9.13 -17.22 20.22
N ILE A 8 -8.89 -17.09 18.91
CA ILE A 8 -7.70 -16.41 18.38
C ILE A 8 -7.70 -14.95 18.81
N LEU A 9 -8.80 -14.22 18.60
CA LEU A 9 -8.90 -12.80 18.94
C LEU A 9 -8.76 -12.56 20.45
N ALA A 10 -9.39 -13.39 21.28
CA ALA A 10 -9.27 -13.31 22.73
C ALA A 10 -7.81 -13.54 23.18
N THR A 11 -7.13 -14.52 22.59
CA THR A 11 -5.72 -14.81 22.91
C THR A 11 -4.81 -13.67 22.50
N LEU A 12 -4.99 -13.12 21.30
CA LEU A 12 -4.23 -11.96 20.83
C LEU A 12 -4.43 -10.75 21.75
N GLN A 13 -5.67 -10.49 22.18
CA GLN A 13 -5.99 -9.39 23.08
C GLN A 13 -5.31 -9.52 24.45
N VAL A 14 -5.16 -10.75 24.96
CA VAL A 14 -4.43 -11.04 26.20
C VAL A 14 -2.92 -10.83 26.03
N ILE A 15 -2.35 -11.20 24.87
CA ILE A 15 -0.90 -11.07 24.63
C ILE A 15 -0.50 -9.60 24.47
N ILE A 16 -1.25 -8.81 23.69
CA ILE A 16 -0.86 -7.43 23.36
C ILE A 16 -1.13 -6.45 24.51
N GLU A 17 -2.04 -6.75 25.43
CA GLU A 17 -2.57 -5.79 26.43
C GLU A 17 -3.17 -4.49 25.83
N PRO A 18 -4.15 -3.84 26.48
CA PRO A 18 -4.88 -2.71 25.87
C PRO A 18 -4.08 -1.42 25.60
N GLN A 19 -2.77 -1.38 25.85
CA GLN A 19 -1.94 -0.16 25.77
C GLN A 19 -0.52 -0.38 25.25
N SER A 20 -0.21 -1.53 24.62
CA SER A 20 1.13 -1.70 24.03
C SER A 20 1.28 -0.81 22.80
N GLY A 21 1.99 0.31 22.95
CA GLY A 21 2.53 1.03 21.80
C GLY A 21 3.44 0.10 20.99
N PHE A 22 3.49 0.27 19.67
CA PHE A 22 4.33 -0.50 18.76
C PHE A 22 5.32 0.44 18.05
N ASN A 23 6.49 0.64 18.64
CA ASN A 23 7.44 1.70 18.24
C ASN A 23 7.82 1.65 16.75
N LEU A 24 7.07 2.37 15.90
CA LEU A 24 7.34 2.52 14.47
C LEU A 24 8.25 3.73 14.25
N PRO A 25 9.47 3.55 13.68
CA PRO A 25 10.38 4.65 13.39
C PRO A 25 9.71 5.69 12.52
N GLY A 26 9.88 6.96 12.91
CA GLY A 26 9.25 8.09 12.23
C GLY A 26 7.86 8.41 12.76
N HIS A 27 7.17 7.54 13.49
CA HIS A 27 5.83 7.86 14.00
C HIS A 27 5.86 8.32 15.46
N GLU A 28 5.45 9.57 15.69
CA GLU A 28 5.40 10.18 17.03
C GLU A 28 4.39 9.51 17.96
N ASP A 29 3.30 8.98 17.39
CA ASP A 29 2.32 8.19 18.16
C ASP A 29 2.88 6.82 18.59
N GLY A 30 4.04 6.46 18.06
CA GLY A 30 4.73 5.21 18.36
C GLY A 30 3.92 3.98 17.99
N GLY A 31 2.89 4.08 17.13
CA GLY A 31 2.06 2.97 16.64
C GLY A 31 1.20 2.25 17.68
N TYR A 32 0.09 1.66 17.24
CA TYR A 32 -0.78 0.82 18.06
C TYR A 32 -1.06 -0.50 17.37
N ILE A 33 -1.07 -1.59 18.13
CA ILE A 33 -1.35 -2.94 17.65
C ILE A 33 -2.72 -3.42 18.16
N TYR A 34 -3.49 -4.03 17.26
CA TYR A 34 -4.85 -4.50 17.51
C TYR A 34 -5.04 -5.92 16.98
N PRO A 35 -5.92 -6.75 17.59
CA PRO A 35 -6.39 -7.96 16.94
C PRO A 35 -7.22 -7.59 15.70
N PHE A 36 -7.12 -8.40 14.66
CA PHE A 36 -7.81 -8.19 13.39
C PHE A 36 -8.48 -9.48 12.91
N VAL A 37 -9.65 -9.31 12.28
CA VAL A 37 -10.39 -10.37 11.61
C VAL A 37 -10.98 -9.86 10.30
N TRP A 38 -10.94 -10.71 9.28
CA TRP A 38 -11.66 -10.56 8.03
C TRP A 38 -12.59 -11.76 7.86
N GLU A 39 -13.90 -11.53 8.00
CA GLU A 39 -14.91 -12.57 7.82
C GLU A 39 -15.38 -12.64 6.35
N LEU A 40 -15.22 -13.81 5.71
CA LEU A 40 -15.65 -14.08 4.35
C LEU A 40 -17.13 -13.79 4.15
N SER A 41 -17.97 -14.16 5.13
CA SER A 41 -19.42 -13.98 5.05
C SER A 41 -19.86 -12.51 5.05
N GLN A 42 -19.04 -11.61 5.62
CA GLN A 42 -19.36 -10.19 5.69
C GLN A 42 -18.69 -9.40 4.57
N ASN A 43 -17.42 -9.70 4.29
CA ASN A 43 -16.58 -8.86 3.44
C ASN A 43 -16.20 -9.53 2.11
N GLY A 44 -16.65 -10.76 1.85
CA GLY A 44 -16.24 -11.55 0.70
C GLY A 44 -14.79 -12.03 0.82
N LYS A 45 -14.24 -12.56 -0.27
CA LYS A 45 -12.87 -13.09 -0.29
C LYS A 45 -11.87 -11.99 0.07
N PHE A 46 -10.94 -12.28 0.98
CA PHE A 46 -9.84 -11.36 1.28
C PHE A 46 -8.99 -11.14 0.03
N ASN A 47 -8.81 -9.87 -0.34
CA ASN A 47 -7.86 -9.38 -1.33
C ASN A 47 -7.64 -7.88 -1.11
N ILE A 48 -6.61 -7.34 -1.74
CA ILE A 48 -6.19 -5.94 -1.61
C ILE A 48 -7.29 -4.96 -2.01
N LEU A 49 -8.02 -5.24 -3.09
CA LEU A 49 -9.11 -4.38 -3.54
C LEU A 49 -10.22 -4.33 -2.48
N ASN A 50 -10.71 -5.47 -2.01
CA ASN A 50 -11.79 -5.52 -1.02
C ASN A 50 -11.38 -4.88 0.31
N LEU A 51 -10.16 -5.14 0.78
CA LEU A 51 -9.64 -4.49 1.99
C LEU A 51 -9.58 -2.96 1.81
N SER A 52 -9.08 -2.49 0.68
CA SER A 52 -8.96 -1.05 0.43
C SER A 52 -10.32 -0.35 0.27
N LEU A 53 -11.32 -1.06 -0.27
CA LEU A 53 -12.70 -0.56 -0.34
C LEU A 53 -13.35 -0.50 1.05
N GLU A 54 -13.20 -1.55 1.86
CA GLU A 54 -13.76 -1.60 3.22
C GLU A 54 -13.14 -0.52 4.12
N LYS A 55 -11.83 -0.28 4.01
CA LYS A 55 -11.14 0.80 4.73
C LYS A 55 -11.38 2.20 4.15
N GLY A 56 -12.05 2.30 3.00
CA GLY A 56 -12.31 3.56 2.31
C GLY A 56 -11.05 4.22 1.73
N TRP A 57 -9.97 3.46 1.54
CA TRP A 57 -8.75 3.93 0.89
C TRP A 57 -8.92 4.05 -0.63
N LEU A 58 -9.71 3.15 -1.22
CA LEU A 58 -10.15 3.26 -2.61
C LEU A 58 -11.63 3.66 -2.62
N LYS A 59 -11.96 4.71 -3.37
CA LYS A 59 -13.34 5.14 -3.59
C LYS A 59 -13.57 5.34 -5.08
N LEU A 60 -14.62 4.72 -5.63
CA LEU A 60 -14.98 4.90 -7.03
C LEU A 60 -15.12 6.38 -7.40
N THR A 61 -14.62 6.73 -8.59
CA THR A 61 -14.62 8.08 -9.15
C THR A 61 -14.75 8.04 -10.67
N ASP A 62 -15.00 9.19 -11.27
CA ASP A 62 -14.99 9.35 -12.72
C ASP A 62 -13.57 9.27 -13.29
N ILE A 63 -13.41 8.54 -14.39
CA ILE A 63 -12.14 8.39 -15.12
C ILE A 63 -11.58 9.76 -15.52
N ASP A 64 -12.44 10.65 -16.02
CA ASP A 64 -12.04 12.00 -16.44
C ASP A 64 -11.49 12.84 -15.28
N ALA A 65 -12.01 12.64 -14.07
CA ALA A 65 -11.50 13.31 -12.87
C ALA A 65 -10.08 12.83 -12.53
N THR A 66 -9.82 11.53 -12.66
CA THR A 66 -8.49 10.94 -12.47
C THR A 66 -7.50 11.40 -13.53
N ILE A 67 -7.89 11.39 -14.81
CA ILE A 67 -7.03 11.89 -15.89
C ILE A 67 -6.70 13.36 -15.67
N LYS A 68 -7.69 14.18 -15.28
CA LYS A 68 -7.46 15.59 -14.96
C LYS A 68 -6.47 15.75 -13.80
N ASN A 69 -6.62 14.97 -12.74
CA ASN A 69 -5.69 14.99 -11.60
C ASN A 69 -4.26 14.63 -12.01
N TRP A 70 -4.08 13.63 -12.87
CA TRP A 70 -2.75 13.29 -13.42
C TRP A 70 -2.20 14.42 -14.29
N GLN A 71 -3.03 15.13 -15.05
CA GLN A 71 -2.60 16.27 -15.88
C GLN A 71 -2.19 17.49 -15.05
N THR A 72 -2.92 17.79 -13.97
CA THR A 72 -2.66 18.95 -13.10
C THR A 72 -1.53 18.69 -12.11
N MET A 73 -1.27 17.42 -11.79
CA MET A 73 -0.26 16.99 -10.82
C MET A 73 -0.50 17.62 -9.44
N ASP A 74 -1.76 17.75 -9.02
CA ASP A 74 -2.11 18.42 -7.76
C ASP A 74 -1.39 17.79 -6.56
N TYR A 75 -1.26 16.46 -6.55
CA TYR A 75 -0.49 15.72 -5.54
C TYR A 75 0.99 16.11 -5.51
N ALA A 76 1.66 16.18 -6.66
CA ALA A 76 3.06 16.63 -6.74
C ALA A 76 3.18 18.10 -6.33
N GLY A 77 2.15 18.90 -6.58
CA GLY A 77 2.05 20.29 -6.15
C GLY A 77 2.10 20.51 -4.63
N ASN A 78 1.89 19.47 -3.82
CA ASN A 78 2.03 19.54 -2.37
C ASN A 78 3.51 19.49 -1.91
N PHE A 79 4.45 19.19 -2.81
CA PHE A 79 5.89 19.18 -2.50
C PHE A 79 6.49 20.57 -2.72
N ASN A 80 7.24 21.08 -1.75
CA ASN A 80 7.85 22.42 -1.80
C ASN A 80 8.79 22.61 -3.00
N SER A 81 9.50 21.57 -3.43
CA SER A 81 10.40 21.67 -4.59
C SER A 81 9.69 21.56 -5.94
N PHE A 82 8.40 21.23 -5.98
CA PHE A 82 7.70 21.00 -7.23
C PHE A 82 7.64 22.29 -8.06
N SER A 83 8.42 22.29 -9.13
CA SER A 83 8.55 23.44 -10.01
C SER A 83 8.70 22.95 -11.44
N LEU A 84 7.59 23.01 -12.17
CA LEU A 84 7.57 22.85 -13.63
C LEU A 84 7.10 24.15 -14.25
N ASN A 85 7.78 24.59 -15.31
CA ASN A 85 7.35 25.72 -16.11
C ASN A 85 6.10 25.37 -16.96
N SER A 86 5.44 26.38 -17.53
CA SER A 86 4.19 26.16 -18.29
C SER A 86 4.35 25.23 -19.49
N THR A 87 5.53 25.23 -20.13
CA THR A 87 5.83 24.34 -21.26
C THR A 87 5.95 22.90 -20.80
N GLU A 88 6.66 22.64 -19.70
CA GLU A 88 6.79 21.32 -19.10
C GLU A 88 5.44 20.77 -18.63
N LYS A 89 4.62 21.60 -17.97
CA LYS A 89 3.25 21.20 -17.56
C LYS A 89 2.38 20.85 -18.75
N THR A 90 2.47 21.60 -19.85
CA THR A 90 1.73 21.32 -21.08
C THR A 90 2.23 20.04 -21.75
N ALA A 91 3.55 19.81 -21.79
CA ALA A 91 4.14 18.58 -22.31
C ALA A 91 3.67 17.35 -21.50
N TRP A 92 3.68 17.46 -20.17
CA TRP A 92 3.15 16.44 -19.27
C TRP A 92 1.68 16.15 -19.55
N ALA A 93 0.83 17.18 -19.54
CA ALA A 93 -0.61 17.03 -19.75
C ALA A 93 -0.94 16.40 -21.12
N ASN A 94 -0.19 16.75 -22.17
CA ASN A 94 -0.32 16.14 -23.50
C ASN A 94 0.04 14.65 -23.47
N LYS A 95 1.12 14.27 -22.77
CA LYS A 95 1.52 12.87 -22.62
C LYS A 95 0.52 12.05 -21.81
N ILE A 96 -0.05 12.62 -20.74
CA ILE A 96 -1.18 12.01 -20.03
C ILE A 96 -2.41 11.87 -20.94
N GLY A 97 -2.62 12.79 -21.88
CA GLY A 97 -3.64 12.65 -22.93
C GLY A 97 -3.42 11.43 -23.82
N ILE A 98 -2.18 11.16 -24.24
CA ILE A 98 -1.81 9.96 -25.01
C ILE A 98 -2.03 8.69 -24.18
N LEU A 99 -1.63 8.70 -22.90
CA LEU A 99 -1.89 7.61 -21.97
C LEU A 99 -3.39 7.32 -21.83
N SER A 100 -4.20 8.36 -21.62
CA SER A 100 -5.66 8.23 -21.52
C SER A 100 -6.27 7.63 -22.80
N GLN A 101 -5.79 8.08 -23.97
CA GLN A 101 -6.24 7.52 -25.24
C GLN A 101 -5.87 6.02 -25.36
N LEU A 102 -4.66 5.64 -24.97
CA LEU A 102 -4.25 4.22 -24.97
C LEU A 102 -5.20 3.38 -24.10
N LEU A 103 -5.49 3.84 -22.88
CA LEU A 103 -6.36 3.12 -21.94
C LEU A 103 -7.79 3.01 -22.48
N THR A 104 -8.39 4.12 -22.90
CA THR A 104 -9.79 4.17 -23.37
C THR A 104 -10.03 3.43 -24.68
N GLN A 105 -9.02 3.29 -25.55
CA GLN A 105 -9.15 2.57 -26.81
C GLN A 105 -8.92 1.06 -26.68
N ASN A 106 -8.17 0.62 -25.66
CA ASN A 106 -7.71 -0.77 -25.58
C ASN A 106 -8.26 -1.54 -24.37
N LEU A 107 -8.86 -0.86 -23.41
CA LEU A 107 -9.44 -1.47 -22.22
C LEU A 107 -10.96 -1.36 -22.20
N GLN A 108 -11.59 -2.42 -21.72
CA GLN A 108 -13.01 -2.57 -21.44
C GLN A 108 -13.21 -2.53 -19.92
N ASP A 109 -14.46 -2.40 -19.46
CA ASP A 109 -14.80 -2.40 -18.03
C ASP A 109 -13.93 -1.43 -17.19
N LEU A 110 -13.67 -0.25 -17.77
CA LEU A 110 -12.83 0.75 -17.13
C LEU A 110 -13.50 1.26 -15.85
N GLU A 111 -12.73 1.23 -14.77
CA GLU A 111 -13.08 1.80 -13.49
C GLU A 111 -11.98 2.73 -13.02
N SER A 112 -12.35 3.75 -12.26
CA SER A 112 -11.40 4.62 -11.59
C SER A 112 -11.68 4.71 -10.10
N PHE A 113 -10.60 4.82 -9.32
CA PHE A 113 -10.64 4.98 -7.87
C PHE A 113 -9.84 6.21 -7.46
N ASN A 114 -10.39 7.03 -6.58
CA ASN A 114 -9.62 7.99 -5.81
C ASN A 114 -8.99 7.28 -4.62
N VAL A 115 -7.72 7.55 -4.41
CA VAL A 115 -6.93 7.11 -3.27
C VAL A 115 -6.77 8.28 -2.32
N LYS A 116 -7.20 8.11 -1.08
CA LYS A 116 -6.93 9.09 -0.03
C LYS A 116 -5.50 8.91 0.45
N THR A 117 -4.63 9.86 0.16
CA THR A 117 -3.18 9.72 0.43
C THR A 117 -2.73 10.38 1.73
N SER A 118 -3.52 11.29 2.30
CA SER A 118 -3.25 11.88 3.61
C SER A 118 -4.52 12.31 4.35
N SER A 119 -4.39 12.51 5.66
CA SER A 119 -5.31 13.31 6.48
C SER A 119 -5.02 14.81 6.39
N TYR A 120 -3.83 15.22 5.94
CA TYR A 120 -3.34 16.60 5.96
C TYR A 120 -3.88 17.49 4.83
N PHE A 121 -4.04 16.98 3.61
CA PHE A 121 -4.55 17.78 2.48
C PHE A 121 -5.92 17.26 1.99
N PRO A 122 -7.00 17.47 2.77
CA PRO A 122 -8.28 16.78 2.61
C PRO A 122 -8.98 16.98 1.25
N ASP A 123 -8.73 18.10 0.55
CA ASP A 123 -9.43 18.45 -0.69
C ASP A 123 -8.58 18.24 -1.97
N ASN A 124 -7.25 18.09 -1.85
CA ASN A 124 -6.31 18.07 -3.00
C ASN A 124 -5.45 16.79 -3.10
N ASP A 125 -5.55 15.86 -2.15
CA ASP A 125 -4.74 14.63 -2.10
C ASP A 125 -5.35 13.40 -2.76
N LEU A 126 -6.44 13.61 -3.50
CA LEU A 126 -7.09 12.51 -4.21
C LEU A 126 -6.25 12.16 -5.42
N VAL A 127 -5.61 11.00 -5.31
CA VAL A 127 -4.75 10.43 -6.33
C VAL A 127 -5.55 9.35 -7.05
N GLY A 128 -5.67 9.46 -8.37
CA GLY A 128 -6.51 8.52 -9.12
C GLY A 128 -5.77 7.26 -9.58
N LEU A 129 -6.43 6.12 -9.51
CA LEU A 129 -6.04 4.82 -10.06
C LEU A 129 -7.06 4.40 -11.11
N ILE A 130 -6.63 4.04 -12.32
CA ILE A 130 -7.50 3.50 -13.37
C ILE A 130 -7.21 2.02 -13.53
N VAL A 131 -8.26 1.19 -13.68
CA VAL A 131 -8.15 -0.23 -13.99
C VAL A 131 -9.11 -0.60 -15.10
N GLY A 132 -8.71 -1.51 -15.99
CA GLY A 132 -9.57 -2.01 -17.05
C GLY A 132 -9.12 -3.37 -17.58
N LYS A 133 -10.03 -4.01 -18.29
CA LYS A 133 -9.86 -5.36 -18.84
C LYS A 133 -9.45 -5.32 -20.30
N THR A 134 -8.46 -6.10 -20.68
CA THR A 134 -8.00 -6.22 -22.07
C THR A 134 -8.87 -7.22 -22.86
N ALA A 135 -8.75 -7.22 -24.19
CA ALA A 135 -9.54 -8.08 -25.07
C ALA A 135 -9.26 -9.60 -24.89
N ASP A 136 -8.06 -9.95 -24.43
CA ASP A 136 -7.65 -11.31 -24.06
C ASP A 136 -8.05 -11.68 -22.61
N GLY A 137 -8.72 -10.78 -21.89
CA GLY A 137 -9.33 -11.03 -20.59
C GLY A 137 -8.45 -10.77 -19.38
N ASN A 138 -7.19 -10.37 -19.58
CA ASN A 138 -6.33 -9.85 -18.52
C ASN A 138 -6.80 -8.45 -18.06
N TRP A 139 -6.18 -7.95 -17.01
CA TRP A 139 -6.45 -6.66 -16.41
C TRP A 139 -5.19 -5.81 -16.38
N ILE A 140 -5.35 -4.51 -16.56
CA ILE A 140 -4.29 -3.52 -16.42
C ILE A 140 -4.77 -2.44 -15.46
N ALA A 141 -3.95 -2.11 -14.47
CA ALA A 141 -4.13 -0.98 -13.58
C ALA A 141 -2.99 0.02 -13.77
N VAL A 142 -3.32 1.31 -13.84
CA VAL A 142 -2.37 2.42 -13.96
C VAL A 142 -2.55 3.34 -12.76
N PHE A 143 -1.43 3.71 -12.17
CA PHE A 143 -1.37 4.54 -10.99
C PHE A 143 -0.15 5.46 -11.05
N HIS A 144 0.08 6.25 -10.02
CA HIS A 144 1.36 6.94 -9.85
C HIS A 144 2.01 6.50 -8.55
N THR A 145 3.30 6.74 -8.42
CA THR A 145 3.99 6.51 -7.15
C THR A 145 3.32 7.26 -6.02
N LEU A 146 3.39 6.76 -4.79
CA LEU A 146 3.03 7.49 -3.58
C LEU A 146 4.24 7.70 -2.69
N TYR A 147 4.27 8.87 -2.05
CA TYR A 147 5.24 9.16 -1.03
C TYR A 147 5.06 8.25 0.18
N LYS A 148 6.20 7.72 0.65
CA LYS A 148 6.28 6.92 1.86
C LYS A 148 7.34 7.52 2.78
N GLU A 149 6.85 7.99 3.91
CA GLU A 149 7.66 8.60 4.97
C GLU A 149 8.59 7.59 5.66
N THR A 150 8.11 6.36 5.88
CA THR A 150 8.79 5.46 6.82
C THR A 150 9.46 4.26 6.18
N ASN A 151 10.57 3.85 6.81
CA ASN A 151 11.27 2.62 6.51
C ASN A 151 11.27 1.68 7.72
N ILE A 152 10.51 0.58 7.63
CA ILE A 152 10.49 -0.46 8.66
C ILE A 152 11.62 -1.46 8.38
N THR A 153 12.64 -1.44 9.23
CA THR A 153 13.82 -2.30 9.09
C THR A 153 13.50 -3.78 9.34
N GLN A 154 14.35 -4.66 8.81
CA GLN A 154 14.29 -6.11 9.06
C GLN A 154 14.52 -6.47 10.54
N GLY A 155 15.24 -5.61 11.29
CA GLY A 155 15.45 -5.78 12.74
C GLY A 155 14.21 -5.49 13.58
N GLN A 156 13.18 -4.86 13.00
CA GLN A 156 11.93 -4.55 13.68
C GLN A 156 10.79 -5.49 13.27
N ILE A 157 10.57 -5.64 11.97
CA ILE A 157 9.65 -6.63 11.42
C ILE A 157 10.43 -7.42 10.37
N SER A 158 10.90 -8.60 10.76
CA SER A 158 11.57 -9.53 9.85
C SER A 158 10.55 -10.14 8.91
N ARG A 159 10.86 -10.10 7.62
CA ARG A 159 9.93 -10.52 6.56
C ARG A 159 10.64 -10.76 5.24
N PHE A 160 10.09 -11.67 4.46
CA PHE A 160 10.61 -12.01 3.14
C PHE A 160 9.70 -11.44 2.06
N PRO A 161 10.23 -10.72 1.07
CA PRO A 161 9.42 -10.17 0.00
C PRO A 161 8.74 -11.30 -0.77
N ILE A 162 7.44 -11.17 -0.99
CA ILE A 162 6.71 -12.05 -1.91
C ILE A 162 6.64 -11.32 -3.24
N THR A 163 7.53 -11.70 -4.16
CA THR A 163 7.46 -11.20 -5.52
C THR A 163 6.34 -11.93 -6.24
N GLN A 164 5.19 -11.27 -6.38
CA GLN A 164 4.18 -11.68 -7.36
C GLN A 164 4.64 -11.26 -8.76
N SER A 165 5.77 -11.79 -9.23
CA SER A 165 6.21 -11.54 -10.59
C SER A 165 5.27 -12.28 -11.53
N ILE A 166 4.56 -11.54 -12.39
CA ILE A 166 3.87 -12.18 -13.49
C ILE A 166 4.91 -12.76 -14.43
N SER A 167 4.79 -14.05 -14.68
CA SER A 167 5.38 -14.60 -15.89
C SER A 167 4.68 -13.91 -17.05
N THR A 168 5.40 -13.12 -17.84
CA THR A 168 4.88 -12.51 -19.08
C THR A 168 4.28 -13.56 -20.02
N GLN A 169 4.60 -14.84 -19.83
CA GLN A 169 4.02 -15.99 -20.52
C GLN A 169 2.54 -16.26 -20.16
N ALA A 170 2.04 -15.74 -19.04
CA ALA A 170 0.64 -15.88 -18.61
C ALA A 170 -0.27 -14.77 -19.14
N LEU A 171 0.29 -13.71 -19.74
CA LEU A 171 -0.47 -12.62 -20.33
C LEU A 171 -0.74 -12.92 -21.81
N GLY A 172 -1.91 -12.55 -22.30
CA GLY A 172 -2.21 -12.62 -23.73
C GLY A 172 -1.40 -11.60 -24.54
N GLU A 173 -1.28 -11.86 -25.84
CA GLU A 173 -0.49 -11.05 -26.78
C GLU A 173 -0.94 -9.58 -26.81
N ASN A 174 -2.25 -9.35 -26.73
CA ASN A 174 -2.81 -8.00 -26.70
C ASN A 174 -2.38 -7.24 -25.44
N THR A 175 -2.43 -7.90 -24.27
CA THR A 175 -1.96 -7.33 -23.02
C THR A 175 -0.47 -7.00 -23.06
N VAL A 176 0.36 -7.91 -23.59
CA VAL A 176 1.81 -7.68 -23.73
C VAL A 176 2.10 -6.47 -24.63
N ASN A 177 1.35 -6.29 -25.71
CA ASN A 177 1.48 -5.12 -26.58
C ASN A 177 1.08 -3.82 -25.85
N ILE A 178 -0.04 -3.81 -25.12
CA ILE A 178 -0.48 -2.63 -24.36
C ILE A 178 0.55 -2.29 -23.27
N VAL A 179 1.06 -3.29 -22.54
CA VAL A 179 2.12 -3.10 -21.53
C VAL A 179 3.37 -2.49 -22.15
N SER A 180 3.77 -2.93 -23.35
CA SER A 180 4.92 -2.36 -24.06
C SER A 180 4.69 -0.88 -24.43
N GLN A 181 3.47 -0.52 -24.86
CA GLN A 181 3.10 0.86 -25.15
C GLN A 181 3.04 1.72 -23.88
N LEU A 182 2.49 1.17 -22.78
CA LEU A 182 2.52 1.82 -21.47
C LEU A 182 3.96 2.10 -21.04
N GLN A 183 4.84 1.11 -21.13
CA GLN A 183 6.25 1.27 -20.80
C GLN A 183 6.92 2.39 -21.60
N ALA A 184 6.65 2.47 -22.91
CA ALA A 184 7.18 3.54 -23.76
C ALA A 184 6.67 4.92 -23.30
N ILE A 185 5.35 5.05 -23.07
CA ILE A 185 4.75 6.31 -22.62
C ILE A 185 5.26 6.73 -21.25
N THR A 186 5.33 5.82 -20.27
CA THR A 186 5.80 6.15 -18.92
C THR A 186 7.30 6.44 -18.89
N SER A 187 8.09 5.77 -19.73
CA SER A 187 9.52 6.10 -19.88
C SER A 187 9.74 7.49 -20.49
N GLU A 188 8.90 7.89 -21.43
CA GLU A 188 8.93 9.24 -22.02
C GLU A 188 8.42 10.34 -21.07
N LEU A 189 7.44 10.03 -20.21
CA LEU A 189 7.01 10.93 -19.12
C LEU A 189 8.17 11.17 -18.15
N GLY A 190 8.97 10.15 -17.90
CA GLY A 190 10.13 10.22 -17.03
C GLY A 190 9.76 10.31 -15.54
N THR A 191 10.75 10.70 -14.75
CA THR A 191 10.63 10.85 -13.30
C THR A 191 10.76 12.32 -12.93
N ILE A 192 9.84 12.80 -12.09
CA ILE A 192 9.93 14.11 -11.46
C ILE A 192 10.50 13.89 -10.06
N HIS A 193 11.70 14.41 -9.82
CA HIS A 193 12.33 14.40 -8.50
C HIS A 193 11.70 15.48 -7.63
N LEU A 194 11.03 15.05 -6.58
CA LEU A 194 10.38 15.89 -5.58
C LEU A 194 11.18 15.85 -4.29
N GLU A 195 11.27 17.01 -3.67
CA GLU A 195 11.98 17.22 -2.43
C GLU A 195 11.14 18.15 -1.55
N GLY A 196 11.15 17.91 -0.24
CA GLY A 196 10.34 18.69 0.67
C GLY A 196 10.75 18.49 2.12
N ASP A 197 10.68 19.58 2.88
CA ASP A 197 10.60 19.55 4.33
C ASP A 197 9.11 19.68 4.68
N PHE A 198 8.53 18.60 5.20
CA PHE A 198 7.13 18.55 5.64
C PHE A 198 6.98 18.88 7.12
N GLY A 199 8.01 19.50 7.71
CA GLY A 199 8.09 19.81 9.13
C GLY A 199 9.08 18.91 9.86
N GLY A 200 9.62 19.41 10.98
CA GLY A 200 10.53 18.65 11.85
C GLY A 200 12.00 18.66 11.42
N GLY A 201 12.35 19.36 10.34
CA GLY A 201 13.73 19.48 9.86
C GLY A 201 14.23 18.24 9.12
N TYR A 202 13.30 17.41 8.65
CA TYR A 202 13.60 16.23 7.85
C TYR A 202 13.46 16.57 6.38
N TYR A 203 14.50 16.26 5.60
CA TYR A 203 14.52 16.46 4.16
C TYR A 203 14.17 15.14 3.48
N TYR A 204 13.11 15.17 2.67
CA TYR A 204 12.63 13.98 2.00
C TYR A 204 12.79 14.09 0.51
N ASN A 205 13.21 12.98 -0.10
CA ASN A 205 13.36 12.84 -1.54
C ASN A 205 12.36 11.80 -2.05
N TYR A 206 11.75 12.09 -3.18
CA TYR A 206 10.66 11.30 -3.69
C TYR A 206 10.57 11.38 -5.21
N ASP A 207 10.46 10.21 -5.85
CA ASP A 207 10.42 10.09 -7.30
C ASP A 207 8.98 9.91 -7.77
N TYR A 208 8.39 10.99 -8.29
CA TYR A 208 7.06 10.96 -8.87
C TYR A 208 7.08 10.48 -10.32
N HIS A 209 6.36 9.40 -10.60
CA HIS A 209 6.17 8.87 -11.95
C HIS A 209 4.92 8.00 -12.04
N ILE A 210 4.46 7.75 -13.27
CA ILE A 210 3.35 6.83 -13.54
C ILE A 210 3.87 5.39 -13.52
N VAL A 211 3.13 4.53 -12.84
CA VAL A 211 3.39 3.10 -12.71
C VAL A 211 2.17 2.31 -13.18
N TYR A 212 2.36 1.01 -13.42
CA TYR A 212 1.27 0.15 -13.83
C TYR A 212 1.48 -1.28 -13.32
N GLY A 213 0.38 -2.02 -13.23
CA GLY A 213 0.35 -3.47 -13.03
C GLY A 213 -0.53 -4.11 -14.10
N ALA A 214 -0.19 -5.30 -14.55
CA ALA A 214 -1.05 -6.14 -15.36
C ALA A 214 -1.37 -7.41 -14.57
N ALA A 215 -2.42 -8.18 -14.85
CA ALA A 215 -2.63 -9.51 -14.25
C ALA A 215 -3.78 -10.28 -14.92
N GLU A 216 -3.99 -11.54 -14.57
CA GLU A 216 -5.17 -12.32 -14.98
C GLU A 216 -6.46 -11.85 -14.27
N THR A 217 -6.35 -11.22 -13.10
CA THR A 217 -7.51 -10.70 -12.36
C THR A 217 -7.35 -9.22 -12.01
N LYS A 218 -8.50 -8.56 -11.83
CA LYS A 218 -8.56 -7.14 -11.45
C LYS A 218 -7.84 -6.87 -10.13
N GLU A 219 -8.06 -7.72 -9.13
CA GLU A 219 -7.48 -7.60 -7.80
C GLU A 219 -5.96 -7.70 -7.84
N ALA A 220 -5.41 -8.61 -8.66
CA ALA A 220 -3.99 -8.78 -8.82
C ALA A 220 -3.35 -7.60 -9.59
N ALA A 221 -4.00 -7.08 -10.64
CA ALA A 221 -3.51 -5.92 -11.37
C ALA A 221 -3.44 -4.67 -10.47
N ILE A 222 -4.48 -4.45 -9.65
CA ILE A 222 -4.50 -3.37 -8.66
C ILE A 222 -3.41 -3.58 -7.61
N ALA A 223 -3.29 -4.78 -7.04
CA ALA A 223 -2.23 -5.07 -6.06
C ALA A 223 -0.85 -4.76 -6.61
N GLN A 224 -0.57 -5.12 -7.86
CA GLN A 224 0.71 -4.81 -8.50
C GLN A 224 0.92 -3.32 -8.75
N ALA A 225 -0.10 -2.60 -9.21
CA ALA A 225 0.00 -1.14 -9.38
C ALA A 225 0.25 -0.43 -8.04
N LEU A 226 -0.38 -0.90 -6.95
CA LEU A 226 -0.15 -0.39 -5.60
C LEU A 226 1.24 -0.78 -5.05
N GLN A 227 1.78 -1.96 -5.40
CA GLN A 227 3.15 -2.32 -5.05
C GLN A 227 4.17 -1.48 -5.82
N ALA A 228 3.95 -1.30 -7.14
CA ALA A 228 4.79 -0.49 -7.99
C ALA A 228 4.78 0.98 -7.57
N SER A 229 3.68 1.48 -7.00
CA SER A 229 3.62 2.84 -6.49
C SER A 229 4.36 3.05 -5.18
N GLY A 230 4.74 1.97 -4.49
CA GLY A 230 5.30 2.03 -3.13
C GLY A 230 4.25 2.14 -2.03
N MET A 231 2.95 2.21 -2.38
CA MET A 231 1.84 2.24 -1.41
C MET A 231 1.70 0.91 -0.69
N LEU A 232 1.94 -0.21 -1.36
CA LEU A 232 1.72 -1.54 -0.83
C LEU A 232 3.01 -2.35 -0.78
N GLU A 233 3.27 -2.98 0.36
CA GLU A 233 4.27 -4.03 0.53
C GLU A 233 3.56 -5.32 0.93
N ILE A 234 3.78 -6.40 0.16
CA ILE A 234 3.30 -7.76 0.46
C ILE A 234 4.52 -8.62 0.77
N SER A 235 4.51 -9.31 1.90
CA SER A 235 5.64 -10.12 2.35
C SER A 235 5.19 -11.29 3.21
N GLN A 236 6.01 -12.32 3.29
CA GLN A 236 5.84 -13.37 4.30
C GLN A 236 6.38 -12.83 5.63
N PHE A 237 5.55 -12.80 6.66
CA PHE A 237 5.97 -12.39 7.99
C PHE A 237 6.85 -13.46 8.62
N HIS A 238 7.95 -13.04 9.23
CA HIS A 238 8.81 -13.92 10.00
C HIS A 238 8.74 -13.62 11.49
N ASN A 239 9.21 -12.48 11.98
CA ASN A 239 9.21 -12.19 13.43
C ASN A 239 9.19 -10.68 13.70
N PHE A 240 8.56 -10.29 14.80
CA PHE A 240 8.85 -9.02 15.45
C PHE A 240 10.18 -9.10 16.18
N TYR A 241 11.00 -8.05 16.02
CA TYR A 241 12.27 -7.88 16.74
C TYR A 241 13.14 -9.14 16.77
N PRO A 242 13.55 -9.70 15.61
CA PRO A 242 14.40 -10.90 15.59
C PRO A 242 15.74 -10.69 16.32
N ASP A 243 16.20 -9.44 16.45
CA ASP A 243 17.41 -9.06 17.18
C ASP A 243 17.05 -8.31 18.46
N THR A 244 17.30 -8.96 19.60
CA THR A 244 17.14 -8.38 20.95
C THR A 244 17.85 -7.04 21.12
N GLN A 245 18.96 -6.80 20.42
CA GLN A 245 19.71 -5.55 20.52
C GLN A 245 18.94 -4.35 19.96
N TYR A 246 18.01 -4.58 19.01
CA TYR A 246 17.22 -3.51 18.42
C TYR A 246 16.35 -2.77 19.44
N LEU A 247 15.72 -3.49 20.37
CA LEU A 247 14.88 -2.91 21.43
C LEU A 247 15.70 -2.27 22.56
N GLN A 248 16.90 -2.80 22.85
CA GLN A 248 17.77 -2.28 23.92
C GLN A 248 18.14 -0.80 23.73
N PHE A 249 18.21 -0.32 22.49
CA PHE A 249 18.50 1.09 22.18
C PHE A 249 17.27 1.99 22.22
N ARG A 250 16.05 1.44 22.27
CA ARG A 250 14.80 2.20 22.09
C ARG A 250 13.88 2.19 23.30
N VAL A 251 14.03 1.23 24.23
CA VAL A 251 13.07 1.00 25.32
C VAL A 251 13.81 0.80 26.65
N ARG A 252 13.31 1.43 27.73
CA ARG A 252 13.89 1.32 29.08
C ARG A 252 13.80 -0.08 29.69
N ASP A 253 12.71 -0.82 29.43
CA ASP A 253 12.51 -2.22 29.88
C ASP A 253 12.40 -3.16 28.67
N SER A 254 13.49 -3.25 27.91
CA SER A 254 13.56 -4.05 26.68
C SER A 254 13.32 -5.55 26.90
N ALA A 255 13.53 -6.08 28.12
CA ALA A 255 13.37 -7.50 28.41
C ALA A 255 11.89 -7.92 28.50
N ALA A 256 11.06 -7.14 29.18
CA ALA A 256 9.63 -7.41 29.30
C ALA A 256 8.93 -7.28 27.94
N GLU A 257 9.23 -6.21 27.20
CA GLU A 257 8.67 -6.02 25.85
C GLU A 257 9.10 -7.12 24.88
N TYR A 258 10.38 -7.50 24.89
CA TYR A 258 10.85 -8.60 24.05
C TYR A 258 10.12 -9.91 24.36
N ALA A 259 9.88 -10.22 25.65
CA ALA A 259 9.14 -11.41 26.03
C ALA A 259 7.68 -11.39 25.52
N THR A 260 7.05 -10.22 25.43
CA THR A 260 5.72 -10.06 24.83
C THR A 260 5.74 -10.33 23.33
N TYR A 261 6.68 -9.74 22.59
CA TYR A 261 6.80 -9.98 21.14
C TYR A 261 7.20 -11.42 20.81
N GLU A 262 8.01 -12.07 21.65
CA GLU A 262 8.35 -13.48 21.49
C GLU A 262 7.12 -14.38 21.67
N LYS A 263 6.29 -14.13 22.69
CA LYS A 263 5.00 -14.83 22.84
C LYS A 263 4.10 -14.63 21.64
N LEU A 264 4.07 -13.41 21.11
CA LEU A 264 3.27 -13.07 19.94
C LEU A 264 3.76 -13.83 18.69
N ASN A 265 5.07 -13.83 18.43
CA ASN A 265 5.69 -14.59 17.34
C ASN A 265 5.34 -16.08 17.45
N GLN A 266 5.53 -16.68 18.62
CA GLN A 266 5.21 -18.09 18.87
C GLN A 266 3.74 -18.40 18.63
N PHE A 267 2.84 -17.54 19.10
CA PHE A 267 1.41 -17.71 18.91
C PHE A 267 1.02 -17.67 17.42
N LEU A 268 1.53 -16.70 16.65
CA LEU A 268 1.24 -16.57 15.22
C LEU A 268 1.70 -17.80 14.44
N HIS A 269 2.95 -18.25 14.64
CA HIS A 269 3.51 -19.42 13.93
C HIS A 269 2.89 -20.75 14.36
N HIS A 270 2.37 -20.83 15.59
CA HIS A 270 1.64 -22.01 16.03
C HIS A 270 0.21 -22.05 15.47
N THR A 271 -0.40 -20.88 15.28
CA THR A 271 -1.81 -20.74 14.90
C THR A 271 -2.02 -20.86 13.39
N PHE A 272 -1.12 -20.27 12.60
CA PHE A 272 -1.28 -20.17 11.15
C PHE A 272 -0.19 -20.97 10.43
N ALA A 273 -0.59 -21.68 9.38
CA ALA A 273 0.37 -22.38 8.51
C ALA A 273 1.28 -21.40 7.76
N GLU A 274 0.73 -20.25 7.37
CA GLU A 274 1.44 -19.15 6.74
C GLU A 274 0.93 -17.82 7.31
N VAL A 275 1.86 -16.91 7.63
CA VAL A 275 1.55 -15.57 8.11
C VAL A 275 2.03 -14.56 7.08
N MET A 276 1.09 -13.78 6.58
CA MET A 276 1.32 -12.77 5.55
C MET A 276 1.35 -11.39 6.17
N MET A 277 2.25 -10.54 5.69
CA MET A 277 2.29 -9.12 5.99
C MET A 277 1.80 -8.30 4.79
N TYR A 278 0.83 -7.43 5.03
CA TYR A 278 0.37 -6.42 4.09
C TYR A 278 0.57 -5.04 4.73
N ARG A 279 1.49 -4.25 4.20
CA ARG A 279 1.75 -2.90 4.67
C ARG A 279 1.27 -1.89 3.64
N PHE A 280 0.33 -1.05 4.05
CA PHE A 280 -0.14 0.10 3.30
C PHE A 280 0.46 1.36 3.88
N SER A 281 1.29 2.01 3.06
CA SER A 281 1.98 3.23 3.40
C SER A 281 1.34 4.40 2.67
N PHE A 282 0.89 5.38 3.45
CA PHE A 282 0.36 6.65 3.00
C PHE A 282 1.32 7.76 3.43
N TRP A 283 1.02 9.01 3.07
CA TRP A 283 1.89 10.13 3.39
C TRP A 283 2.19 10.22 4.89
N THR A 284 1.14 10.15 5.71
CA THR A 284 1.23 10.32 7.17
C THR A 284 0.73 9.10 7.93
N GLN A 285 0.41 8.00 7.27
CA GLN A 285 -0.22 6.85 7.92
C GLN A 285 0.40 5.55 7.46
N GLU A 286 0.58 4.63 8.41
CA GLU A 286 0.97 3.25 8.16
C GLU A 286 -0.13 2.32 8.67
N ASN A 287 -0.49 1.35 7.83
CA ASN A 287 -1.49 0.34 8.14
C ASN A 287 -0.92 -1.03 7.79
N ILE A 288 -0.54 -1.81 8.80
CA ILE A 288 0.15 -3.08 8.61
C ILE A 288 -0.72 -4.22 9.14
N TYR A 289 -1.04 -5.18 8.28
CA TYR A 289 -1.77 -6.39 8.64
C TYR A 289 -0.79 -7.54 8.67
N ILE A 290 -0.75 -8.29 9.78
CA ILE A 290 0.03 -9.52 9.94
C ILE A 290 -0.98 -10.62 10.24
N ILE A 291 -1.39 -11.33 9.20
CA ILE A 291 -2.60 -12.17 9.20
C ILE A 291 -2.34 -13.52 8.54
N GLY A 292 -3.05 -14.54 9.00
CA GLY A 292 -3.08 -15.87 8.39
C GLY A 292 -4.51 -16.33 8.12
N GLU A 293 -4.64 -17.23 7.15
CA GLU A 293 -5.92 -17.86 6.84
C GLU A 293 -6.29 -18.87 7.94
N ILE A 294 -7.58 -18.89 8.30
CA ILE A 294 -8.17 -19.85 9.24
C ILE A 294 -9.19 -20.74 8.53
N ALA A 295 -9.69 -21.76 9.23
CA ALA A 295 -10.72 -22.64 8.69
C ALA A 295 -11.94 -21.84 8.18
N GLY A 296 -12.42 -22.19 6.99
CA GLY A 296 -13.55 -21.49 6.34
C GLY A 296 -13.17 -20.26 5.51
N CYS A 297 -11.88 -20.08 5.20
CA CYS A 297 -11.36 -18.98 4.37
C CYS A 297 -11.51 -17.58 4.99
N ASP A 298 -11.77 -17.50 6.29
CA ASP A 298 -11.64 -16.27 7.07
C ASP A 298 -10.15 -15.98 7.31
N TRP A 299 -9.82 -14.72 7.62
CA TRP A 299 -8.46 -14.35 7.99
C TRP A 299 -8.43 -13.71 9.38
N ALA A 300 -7.38 -13.99 10.15
CA ALA A 300 -7.22 -13.43 11.48
C ALA A 300 -5.75 -13.11 11.75
N GLY A 301 -5.51 -12.22 12.72
CA GLY A 301 -4.16 -11.87 13.14
C GLY A 301 -4.11 -10.48 13.76
N LEU A 302 -3.13 -9.69 13.33
CA LEU A 302 -2.82 -8.39 13.91
C LEU A 302 -2.99 -7.28 12.88
N TYR A 303 -3.35 -6.12 13.38
CA TYR A 303 -3.37 -4.86 12.64
C TYR A 303 -2.60 -3.81 13.43
N ILE A 304 -1.60 -3.20 12.80
CA ILE A 304 -0.83 -2.09 13.35
C ILE A 304 -1.23 -0.84 12.61
N LYS A 305 -1.64 0.19 13.35
CA LYS A 305 -1.92 1.52 12.83
C LYS A 305 -0.95 2.52 13.44
N SER A 306 -0.41 3.39 12.61
CA SER A 306 0.39 4.53 13.07
C SER A 306 0.06 5.76 12.26
N GLU A 307 0.06 6.91 12.91
CA GLU A 307 -0.05 8.21 12.26
C GLU A 307 1.19 9.04 12.60
N PHE A 308 1.74 9.68 11.57
CA PHE A 308 2.75 10.71 11.71
C PHE A 308 2.01 11.97 12.18
N VAL A 309 2.08 12.25 13.48
CA VAL A 309 1.57 13.50 14.02
C VAL A 309 2.68 14.52 13.86
N TYR A 310 2.65 15.31 12.79
CA TYR A 310 3.35 16.59 12.84
C TYR A 310 2.50 17.56 13.64
N ASN A 311 3.03 18.05 14.77
CA ASN A 311 2.47 19.17 15.51
C ASN A 311 3.26 20.45 15.14
N PRO A 312 2.77 21.28 14.20
CA PRO A 312 3.45 22.51 13.77
C PRO A 312 3.77 23.50 14.90
#